data_AF-A0A7L0K5B5-F1
#
_entry.id   AF-A0A7L0K5B5-F1
#
_cell.length_a   1.000
_cell.length_b   1.000
_cell.length_c   1.000
_cell.angle_alpha   90.00
_cell.angle_beta   90.00
_cell.angle_gamma   90.00
#
_symmetry.space_group_name_H-M   'P 1'
#
loop_
_entity.id
_entity.type
_entity.pdbx_description
1 polymer ?
#
loop_
_entity_poly.entity_id
_entity_poly.type
_entity_poly.pdbx_seq_one_letter_code
_entity_poly.pdbx_strand_id
1 'polypeptide(L)'
;QRLGCGVDGAAEVKRHPFFRTINFKRLEAGIMKPSFVPDVRQKAARVPRGRGDEPPRLMALWAPQPRAVYCKDVLDIEQFSTVKGVNLDQTDNDFYAKFATGSVSIPWQNEMIETECFKDLNVFGPDGTRSPDLDWRQLPEPPRRSL
;
A
#
# COMPACT_ATOMS: atom_id res chain seq x y z
N GLN A 1 3.07 9.81 36.62
CA GLN A 1 3.28 8.71 35.64
C GLN A 1 2.67 9.11 34.30
N ARG A 2 3.21 8.66 33.16
CA ARG A 2 2.68 9.00 31.82
C ARG A 2 1.40 8.21 31.55
N LEU A 3 0.38 8.87 31.00
CA LEU A 3 -0.90 8.25 30.63
C LEU A 3 -0.69 7.11 29.63
N GLY A 4 -1.37 5.99 29.83
CA GLY A 4 -1.28 4.82 28.95
C GLY A 4 -0.06 3.93 29.17
N CYS A 5 0.77 4.21 30.18
CA CYS A 5 1.84 3.33 30.64
C CYS A 5 1.41 2.46 31.84
N GLY A 6 0.11 2.41 32.16
CA GLY A 6 -0.47 1.54 33.17
C GLY A 6 -0.93 0.18 32.62
N VAL A 7 -1.57 -0.62 33.47
CA VAL A 7 -2.08 -1.97 33.15
C VAL A 7 -3.06 -1.96 31.97
N ASP A 8 -3.86 -0.90 31.87
CA ASP A 8 -4.87 -0.74 30.82
C ASP A 8 -4.30 -0.24 29.49
N GLY A 9 -3.02 0.16 29.45
CA GLY A 9 -2.35 0.63 28.25
C GLY A 9 -3.14 1.71 27.49
N ALA A 10 -3.31 1.52 26.19
CA ALA A 10 -4.05 2.45 25.33
C ALA A 10 -5.54 2.61 25.71
N ALA A 11 -6.14 1.67 26.44
CA ALA A 11 -7.54 1.80 26.84
C ALA A 11 -7.75 2.97 27.81
N GLU A 12 -6.77 3.27 28.65
CA GLU A 12 -6.78 4.45 29.53
C GLU A 12 -6.81 5.75 28.70
N VAL A 13 -5.97 5.82 27.66
CA VAL A 13 -5.91 6.97 26.74
C VAL A 13 -7.22 7.13 25.97
N LYS A 14 -7.80 6.02 25.47
CA LYS A 14 -9.06 6.01 24.73
C LYS A 14 -10.25 6.49 25.57
N ARG A 15 -10.22 6.31 26.90
CA ARG A 15 -11.28 6.79 27.82
C ARG A 15 -11.13 8.26 28.22
N HIS A 16 -10.04 8.92 27.84
CA HIS A 16 -9.80 10.31 28.22
C HIS A 16 -10.91 11.23 27.67
N PRO A 17 -11.45 12.19 28.45
CA PRO A 17 -12.54 13.07 28.02
C PRO A 17 -12.29 13.83 26.71
N PHE A 18 -11.02 14.05 26.35
CA PHE A 18 -10.62 14.61 25.07
C PHE A 18 -11.18 13.81 23.87
N PHE A 19 -11.21 12.47 23.95
CA PHE A 19 -11.69 11.59 22.89
C PHE A 19 -13.16 11.20 23.03
N ARG A 20 -13.95 11.90 23.87
CA ARG A 20 -15.36 11.56 24.14
C ARG A 20 -16.25 11.48 22.90
N THR A 21 -15.89 12.19 21.83
CA THR A 21 -16.63 12.22 20.56
C THR A 21 -16.14 11.17 19.55
N ILE A 22 -15.07 10.44 19.86
CA ILE A 22 -14.43 9.51 18.94
C ILE A 22 -14.90 8.09 19.24
N ASN A 23 -15.43 7.42 18.20
CA ASN A 23 -15.70 5.99 18.25
C ASN A 23 -14.50 5.22 17.70
N PHE A 24 -13.66 4.67 18.58
CA PHE A 24 -12.43 4.00 18.19
C PHE A 24 -12.63 2.77 17.29
N LYS A 25 -13.73 2.03 17.43
CA LYS A 25 -14.02 0.89 16.54
C LYS A 25 -14.26 1.35 15.10
N ARG A 26 -14.98 2.46 14.92
CA ARG A 26 -15.23 3.05 13.59
C ARG A 26 -13.98 3.72 13.01
N LEU A 27 -13.13 4.26 13.87
CA LEU A 27 -11.85 4.85 13.48
C LEU A 27 -10.88 3.79 12.96
N GLU A 28 -10.68 2.69 13.70
CA GLU A 28 -9.78 1.58 13.32
C GLU A 28 -10.25 0.85 12.04
N ALA A 29 -11.57 0.80 11.81
CA ALA A 29 -12.15 0.28 10.57
C ALA A 29 -12.09 1.26 9.38
N GLY A 30 -11.57 2.48 9.55
CA GLY A 30 -11.47 3.48 8.49
C GLY A 30 -12.81 4.09 8.04
N ILE A 31 -13.88 3.95 8.83
CA ILE A 31 -15.25 4.38 8.47
C ILE A 31 -15.50 5.85 8.86
N MET A 32 -14.75 6.37 9.84
CA MET A 32 -14.86 7.78 10.22
C MET A 32 -14.21 8.66 9.16
N LYS A 33 -15.00 9.56 8.55
CA LYS A 33 -14.48 10.54 7.59
C LYS A 33 -13.44 11.44 8.29
N PRO A 34 -12.22 11.59 7.75
CA PRO A 34 -11.24 12.49 8.33
C PRO A 34 -11.70 13.95 8.19
N SER A 35 -11.33 14.79 9.15
CA SER A 35 -11.64 16.23 9.13
C SER A 35 -10.91 16.98 8.02
N PHE A 36 -9.81 16.41 7.53
CA PHE A 36 -9.02 16.93 6.41
C PHE A 36 -8.69 15.78 5.46
N VAL A 37 -8.97 16.00 4.18
CA VAL A 37 -8.60 15.10 3.08
C VAL A 37 -7.55 15.86 2.26
N PRO A 38 -6.27 15.44 2.27
CA PRO A 38 -5.26 16.08 1.46
C PRO A 38 -5.63 16.05 -0.03
N ASP A 39 -5.31 17.12 -0.71
CA ASP A 39 -5.49 17.21 -2.15
C ASP A 39 -4.44 16.37 -2.88
N VAL A 40 -4.81 15.15 -3.23
CA VAL A 40 -3.92 14.21 -3.91
C VAL A 40 -4.22 14.21 -5.40
N ARG A 41 -3.15 14.20 -6.20
CA ARG A 41 -3.21 13.72 -7.59
C ARG A 41 -3.80 12.31 -7.60
N GLN A 42 -5.12 12.17 -7.74
CA GLN A 42 -5.68 10.91 -8.15
C GLN A 42 -5.10 10.64 -9.54
N LYS A 43 -4.15 9.69 -9.63
CA LYS A 43 -4.01 8.95 -10.88
C LYS A 43 -5.41 8.42 -11.12
N ALA A 44 -6.14 9.03 -12.06
CA ALA A 44 -7.48 8.63 -12.38
C ALA A 44 -7.44 7.11 -12.56
N ALA A 45 -8.03 6.37 -11.61
CA ALA A 45 -8.30 4.97 -11.82
C ALA A 45 -9.02 4.93 -13.17
N ARG A 46 -8.44 4.25 -14.14
CA ARG A 46 -9.02 4.15 -15.47
C ARG A 46 -10.28 3.32 -15.31
N VAL A 47 -11.39 3.98 -14.97
CA VAL A 47 -12.70 3.35 -14.88
C VAL A 47 -12.97 2.74 -16.26
N PRO A 48 -13.16 1.41 -16.37
CA PRO A 48 -13.58 0.81 -17.62
C PRO A 48 -14.90 1.48 -18.00
N ARG A 49 -14.99 1.98 -19.24
CA ARG A 49 -16.25 2.54 -19.77
C ARG A 49 -17.29 1.43 -19.84
N GLY A 50 -18.03 1.23 -18.74
CA GLY A 50 -19.29 0.50 -18.73
C GLY A 50 -20.30 1.29 -19.53
N ARG A 51 -20.90 0.63 -20.53
CA ARG A 51 -22.09 1.13 -21.24
C ARG A 51 -23.28 1.11 -20.28
N GLY A 52 -24.05 2.21 -20.27
CA GLY A 52 -25.44 2.24 -19.85
C GLY A 52 -25.70 2.84 -18.47
N ASP A 53 -26.15 4.09 -18.47
CA ASP A 53 -27.22 4.67 -17.64
C ASP A 53 -27.18 4.43 -16.11
N GLU A 54 -26.31 5.14 -15.39
CA GLU A 54 -26.58 5.52 -13.98
C GLU A 54 -26.52 7.06 -13.89
N PRO A 55 -27.49 7.74 -13.25
CA PRO A 55 -27.45 9.19 -13.09
C PRO A 55 -26.27 9.58 -12.19
N PRO A 56 -25.61 10.74 -12.43
CA PRO A 56 -24.41 11.11 -11.70
C PRO A 56 -24.74 11.28 -10.22
N ARG A 57 -24.32 10.31 -9.39
CA ARG A 57 -24.41 10.43 -7.95
C ARG A 57 -23.67 11.70 -7.54
N LEU A 58 -24.37 12.57 -6.83
CA LEU A 58 -23.93 13.84 -6.25
C LEU A 58 -22.85 13.64 -5.15
N MET A 59 -21.91 12.70 -5.34
CA MET A 59 -20.82 12.37 -4.43
C MET A 59 -19.48 13.00 -4.85
N ALA A 60 -19.43 13.72 -5.97
CA ALA A 60 -18.21 14.35 -6.47
C ALA A 60 -17.82 15.65 -5.74
N LEU A 61 -18.61 16.13 -4.76
CA LEU A 61 -18.37 17.40 -4.07
C LEU A 61 -17.23 17.37 -3.02
N TRP A 62 -16.60 16.22 -2.79
CA TRP A 62 -15.41 16.09 -1.93
C TRP A 62 -14.23 15.40 -2.61
N ALA A 63 -14.24 15.34 -3.95
CA ALA A 63 -13.08 14.85 -4.69
C ALA A 63 -11.96 15.92 -4.65
N PRO A 64 -10.79 15.64 -4.06
CA PRO A 64 -9.65 16.54 -4.08
C PRO A 64 -9.23 16.92 -5.52
N GLN A 65 -8.92 18.19 -5.74
CA GLN A 65 -8.54 18.80 -7.02
C GLN A 65 -7.03 18.57 -7.32
N PRO A 66 -6.68 17.62 -8.19
CA PRO A 66 -5.44 16.82 -8.18
C PRO A 66 -4.11 17.58 -8.41
N ARG A 67 -3.74 18.57 -7.60
CA ARG A 67 -2.60 19.45 -7.93
C ARG A 67 -1.66 19.78 -6.76
N ALA A 68 -1.97 19.40 -5.53
CA ALA A 68 -1.07 19.66 -4.41
C ALA A 68 -0.01 18.56 -4.24
N VAL A 69 1.23 18.97 -3.96
CA VAL A 69 2.30 18.11 -3.47
C VAL A 69 2.69 18.65 -2.09
N TYR A 70 2.52 17.83 -1.05
CA TYR A 70 2.78 18.22 0.34
C TYR A 70 4.25 17.96 0.72
N CYS A 71 5.17 18.68 0.09
CA CYS A 71 6.58 18.71 0.46
C CYS A 71 7.18 20.09 0.19
N LYS A 72 8.35 20.38 0.78
CA LYS A 72 9.16 21.54 0.36
C LYS A 72 9.65 21.36 -1.08
N ASP A 73 9.95 22.47 -1.74
CA ASP A 73 10.64 22.40 -3.03
C ASP A 73 12.00 21.73 -2.87
N VAL A 74 12.44 20.96 -3.86
CA VAL A 74 13.76 20.32 -3.85
C VAL A 74 14.88 21.37 -3.78
N LEU A 75 14.65 22.57 -4.34
CA LEU A 75 15.60 23.68 -4.30
C LEU A 75 15.70 24.31 -2.90
N ASP A 76 14.69 24.12 -2.05
CA ASP A 76 14.66 24.62 -0.66
C ASP A 76 15.22 23.60 0.35
N ILE A 77 15.65 22.42 -0.12
CA ILE A 77 16.24 21.37 0.71
C ILE A 77 17.76 21.53 0.64
N GLU A 78 18.37 21.81 1.79
CA GLU A 78 19.82 21.87 1.91
C GLU A 78 20.45 20.53 1.54
N GLN A 79 21.47 20.57 0.68
CA GLN A 79 22.23 19.39 0.30
C GLN A 79 23.29 19.10 1.37
N PHE A 80 23.31 17.85 1.86
CA PHE A 80 24.44 17.37 2.65
C PHE A 80 25.68 17.23 1.77
N SER A 81 26.84 17.66 2.26
CA SER A 81 28.10 17.42 1.58
C SER A 81 28.39 15.92 1.50
N THR A 82 28.92 15.45 0.38
CA THR A 82 29.36 14.06 0.26
C THR A 82 30.58 13.84 1.14
N VAL A 83 30.49 12.86 2.04
CA VAL A 83 31.65 12.41 2.83
C VAL A 83 32.59 11.64 1.90
N LYS A 84 33.81 12.15 1.71
CA LYS A 84 34.87 11.47 0.95
C LYS A 84 35.67 10.54 1.87
N GLY A 85 36.25 9.47 1.31
CA GLY A 85 37.13 8.56 2.03
C GLY A 85 36.42 7.41 2.77
N VAL A 86 35.14 7.18 2.49
CA VAL A 86 34.42 5.99 2.97
C VAL A 86 34.78 4.81 2.06
N ASN A 87 35.33 3.74 2.64
CA ASN A 87 35.59 2.48 1.95
C ASN A 87 34.60 1.45 2.47
N LEU A 88 33.89 0.80 1.55
CA LEU A 88 32.98 -0.29 1.89
C LEU A 88 33.76 -1.62 1.91
N ASP A 89 33.54 -2.42 2.94
CA ASP A 89 34.19 -3.70 3.12
C ASP A 89 33.20 -4.87 3.12
N GLN A 90 33.68 -6.07 3.48
CA GLN A 90 32.85 -7.27 3.50
C GLN A 90 31.76 -7.21 4.58
N THR A 91 32.00 -6.54 5.70
CA THR A 91 31.00 -6.40 6.77
C THR A 91 29.81 -5.55 6.31
N ASP A 92 30.06 -4.54 5.47
CA ASP A 92 29.00 -3.77 4.81
C ASP A 92 28.19 -4.65 3.85
N ASN A 93 28.85 -5.50 3.06
CA ASN A 93 28.16 -6.43 2.15
C ASN A 93 27.29 -7.44 2.92
N ASP A 94 27.81 -7.96 4.03
CA ASP A 94 27.05 -8.87 4.90
C ASP A 94 25.82 -8.16 5.51
N PHE A 95 25.94 -6.87 5.81
CA PHE A 95 24.80 -6.05 6.23
C PHE A 95 23.79 -5.83 5.09
N TYR A 96 24.25 -5.49 3.89
CA TYR A 96 23.36 -5.29 2.73
C TYR A 96 22.57 -6.55 2.39
N ALA A 97 23.21 -7.72 2.47
CA ALA A 97 22.54 -9.00 2.26
C ALA A 97 21.43 -9.27 3.29
N LYS A 98 21.63 -8.84 4.55
CA LYS A 98 20.62 -8.96 5.61
C LYS A 98 19.50 -7.92 5.47
N PHE A 99 19.83 -6.72 5.01
CA PHE A 99 18.87 -5.62 4.86
C PHE A 99 17.92 -5.86 3.68
N ALA A 100 18.44 -6.33 2.54
CA ALA A 100 17.70 -6.56 1.30
C ALA A 100 16.84 -7.83 1.36
N THR A 101 15.85 -7.84 2.26
CA THR A 101 14.91 -8.96 2.48
C THR A 101 13.95 -9.20 1.31
N GLY A 102 13.92 -8.30 0.33
CA GLY A 102 13.04 -8.42 -0.84
C GLY A 102 11.61 -8.01 -0.53
N SER A 103 10.65 -8.77 -1.05
CA SER A 103 9.22 -8.48 -0.88
C SER A 103 8.71 -8.95 0.48
N VAL A 104 8.03 -8.06 1.21
CA VAL A 104 7.36 -8.41 2.46
C VAL A 104 5.99 -8.99 2.14
N SER A 105 5.70 -10.19 2.66
CA SER A 105 4.60 -11.03 2.19
C SER A 105 3.21 -10.36 2.28
N ILE A 106 2.85 -9.75 3.42
CA ILE A 106 1.51 -9.16 3.61
C ILE A 106 1.28 -7.96 2.68
N PRO A 107 2.15 -6.92 2.66
CA PRO A 107 1.99 -5.81 1.73
C PRO A 107 2.00 -6.25 0.25
N TRP A 108 2.87 -7.19 -0.12
CA TRP A 108 2.96 -7.67 -1.51
C TRP A 108 1.70 -8.43 -1.94
N GLN A 109 1.14 -9.28 -1.08
CA GLN A 109 -0.13 -9.96 -1.37
C GLN A 109 -1.29 -8.97 -1.48
N ASN A 110 -1.36 -7.99 -0.58
CA ASN A 110 -2.37 -6.93 -0.67
C ASN A 110 -2.23 -6.14 -1.98
N GLU A 111 -1.00 -5.80 -2.40
CA GLU A 111 -0.74 -5.15 -3.68
C GLU A 111 -1.27 -5.98 -4.87
N MET A 112 -0.99 -7.29 -4.90
CA MET A 112 -1.50 -8.18 -5.95
C MET A 112 -3.03 -8.26 -5.99
N ILE A 113 -3.69 -8.15 -4.83
CA ILE A 113 -5.15 -8.15 -4.72
C ILE A 113 -5.74 -6.80 -5.15
N GLU A 114 -5.21 -5.69 -4.62
CA GLU A 114 -5.69 -4.33 -4.86
C GLU A 114 -5.50 -3.88 -6.32
N THR A 115 -4.45 -4.37 -6.99
CA THR A 115 -4.18 -4.12 -8.41
C THR A 115 -4.93 -5.06 -9.36
N GLU A 116 -5.80 -5.93 -8.83
CA GLU A 116 -6.51 -6.99 -9.55
C GLU A 116 -5.62 -8.06 -10.23
N CYS A 117 -4.29 -7.99 -10.11
CA CYS A 117 -3.38 -8.99 -10.67
C CYS A 117 -3.69 -10.41 -10.20
N PHE A 118 -4.04 -10.58 -8.93
CA PHE A 118 -4.42 -11.89 -8.40
C PHE A 118 -5.68 -12.43 -9.07
N LYS A 119 -6.68 -11.59 -9.33
CA LYS A 119 -7.93 -11.98 -9.99
C LYS A 119 -7.69 -12.39 -11.44
N ASP A 120 -6.79 -11.70 -12.13
CA ASP A 120 -6.45 -11.98 -13.52
C ASP A 120 -5.58 -13.23 -13.70
N LEU A 121 -4.65 -13.47 -12.77
CA LEU A 121 -3.68 -14.58 -12.86
C LEU A 121 -4.14 -15.86 -12.17
N ASN A 122 -4.92 -15.78 -11.10
CA ASN A 122 -5.38 -16.93 -10.33
C ASN A 122 -6.61 -17.58 -10.98
N VAL A 123 -6.43 -18.08 -12.21
CA VAL A 123 -7.45 -18.75 -13.02
C VAL A 123 -7.23 -20.26 -13.01
N PHE A 124 -8.33 -21.01 -12.93
CA PHE A 124 -8.34 -22.47 -13.03
C PHE A 124 -8.82 -22.92 -14.41
N GLY A 125 -8.65 -24.21 -14.72
CA GLY A 125 -9.18 -24.81 -15.93
C GLY A 125 -10.71 -24.78 -15.99
N PRO A 126 -11.32 -25.10 -17.14
CA PRO A 126 -12.78 -25.21 -17.29
C PRO A 126 -13.39 -26.06 -16.17
N ASP A 127 -14.55 -25.68 -15.65
CA ASP A 127 -15.27 -26.38 -14.56
C ASP A 127 -14.49 -26.52 -13.24
N GLY A 128 -13.51 -25.63 -12.98
CA GLY A 128 -12.67 -25.68 -11.77
C GLY A 128 -11.63 -26.80 -11.79
N THR A 129 -11.32 -27.32 -12.98
CA THR A 129 -10.27 -28.32 -13.17
C THR A 129 -8.88 -27.71 -12.97
N ARG A 130 -7.87 -28.57 -12.77
CA ARG A 130 -6.48 -28.13 -12.58
C ARG A 130 -5.98 -27.43 -13.84
N SER A 131 -5.37 -26.26 -13.68
CA SER A 131 -4.66 -25.57 -14.75
C SER A 131 -3.38 -26.33 -15.13
N PRO A 132 -2.82 -26.09 -16.32
CA PRO A 132 -1.60 -26.75 -16.81
C PRO A 132 -0.40 -26.62 -15.85
N ASP A 133 -0.26 -25.49 -15.15
CA ASP A 133 0.80 -25.27 -14.16
C ASP A 133 0.65 -26.12 -12.89
N LEU A 134 -0.55 -26.67 -12.64
CA LEU A 134 -0.86 -27.57 -11.53
C LEU A 134 -0.88 -29.06 -11.96
N ASP A 135 -0.66 -29.38 -13.23
CA ASP A 135 -0.55 -30.76 -13.70
C ASP A 135 0.87 -31.30 -13.49
N TRP A 136 1.02 -32.17 -12.48
CA TRP A 136 2.28 -32.83 -12.14
C TRP A 136 2.86 -33.71 -13.26
N ARG A 137 2.06 -34.08 -14.27
CA ARG A 137 2.52 -34.88 -15.42
C ARG A 137 3.13 -34.02 -16.52
N GLN A 138 2.90 -32.71 -16.49
CA GLN A 138 3.34 -31.79 -17.52
C GLN A 138 4.65 -31.12 -17.09
N LEU A 139 5.72 -31.36 -17.84
CA LEU A 139 6.99 -30.68 -17.62
C LEU A 139 6.87 -29.20 -18.06
N PRO A 140 7.45 -28.26 -17.31
CA PRO A 140 7.45 -26.85 -17.70
C PRO A 140 8.18 -26.69 -19.03
N GLU A 141 7.65 -25.85 -19.92
CA GLU A 141 8.38 -25.50 -21.14
C GLU A 141 9.69 -24.80 -20.76
N PRO A 142 10.81 -25.13 -21.43
CA PRO A 142 12.06 -24.44 -21.18
C PRO A 142 11.89 -22.94 -21.47
N PRO A 143 12.51 -22.07 -20.66
CA PRO A 143 12.39 -20.63 -20.86
C PRO A 143 12.83 -20.28 -22.29
N ARG A 144 11.94 -19.62 -23.03
CA ARG A 144 12.28 -19.11 -24.36
C ARG A 144 13.42 -18.12 -24.18
N ARG A 145 14.60 -18.45 -24.72
CA ARG A 145 15.71 -17.49 -24.84
C ARG A 145 15.18 -16.28 -25.60
N SER A 146 14.98 -15.16 -24.90
CA SER A 146 14.78 -13.87 -25.55
C SER A 146 16.06 -13.54 -26.32
N LEU A 147 15.94 -13.42 -27.64
CA LEU A 147 16.99 -12.91 -28.53
C LEU A 147 17.29 -11.44 -28.24
#